data_AF-A0A956AZR9-F1
#
_entry.id   AF-A0A956AZR9-F1
#
_cell.length_a   1.000
_cell.length_b   1.000
_cell.length_c   1.000
_cell.angle_alpha   90.00
_cell.angle_beta   90.00
_cell.angle_gamma   90.00
#
_symmetry.space_group_name_H-M   'P 1'
#
loop_
_entity.id
_entity.type
_entity.pdbx_description
1 polymer ?
#
loop_
_entity_poly.entity_id
_entity_poly.type
_entity_poly.pdbx_seq_one_letter_code
_entity_poly.pdbx_strand_id
1 'polypeptide(L)'
;DTVLHVRADACADGEAEVGCDDDGGAGLQSELELQAAPGVTYLVAVDAFRVGGAWTLVAQPGPCGGVPPACVLDVDCQAGEICQDGACVPEPVPDCVVDADCAADEICQAGACVPAPADACGAAEAVDLPLRVRGTTAGANDFQGACGGRGPEAVYTFTAAADGVACADTTGSGYDTLLYVRRAACADGAQVACNDDAVGLRARVEFAVTAGEDYFVFVDGFNGGGDYVLSLFNGPCAQAPECFVDADCPLGQACGPDATCEPGPPPACVDDGDCAAGQSCQAGECRPQAGGLCDLPTLIEGEGVFEGTTAGAPATVGAACGGGAGSSEVVFEFAPAAAGDWCFTTTGSLYDTVLHVRTPDCDGEAVACNDDSPLAGGLQSALTLPVQADATYFVFVDGFGANSAGPFTLNVSRGACQ
;
A
#
# COMPACT_ATOMS: atom_id res chain seq x y z
N ASP A 1 -36.76 9.84 21.79
CA ASP A 1 -36.01 9.56 23.01
C ASP A 1 -34.98 8.53 22.63
N THR A 2 -33.90 9.02 22.04
CA THR A 2 -32.78 8.17 21.60
C THR A 2 -31.79 8.05 22.73
N VAL A 3 -31.08 6.93 22.82
CA VAL A 3 -29.95 6.72 23.73
C VAL A 3 -28.74 6.39 22.87
N LEU A 4 -27.62 7.07 23.07
CA LEU A 4 -26.39 6.89 22.29
C LEU A 4 -25.32 6.18 23.13
N HIS A 5 -24.66 5.19 22.55
CA HIS A 5 -23.49 4.52 23.15
C HIS A 5 -22.37 4.47 22.12
N VAL A 6 -21.15 4.87 22.49
CA VAL A 6 -19.97 4.80 21.62
C VAL A 6 -18.89 3.92 22.24
N ARG A 7 -18.36 3.01 21.43
CA ARG A 7 -17.33 2.04 21.81
C ARG A 7 -16.16 2.15 20.83
N ALA A 8 -14.93 1.99 21.32
CA ALA A 8 -13.78 1.80 20.46
C ALA A 8 -13.67 0.29 20.27
N ASP A 9 -13.74 -0.16 19.01
CA ASP A 9 -13.75 -1.57 18.62
C ASP A 9 -15.04 -2.38 18.90
N ALA A 10 -15.19 -3.50 18.17
CA ALA A 10 -16.41 -4.29 17.84
C ALA A 10 -17.55 -4.37 18.91
N CYS A 11 -18.82 -4.40 18.46
CA CYS A 11 -20.08 -4.33 19.24
C CYS A 11 -20.34 -5.56 20.14
N ALA A 12 -19.43 -5.90 21.05
CA ALA A 12 -19.68 -6.87 22.13
C ALA A 12 -19.86 -6.12 23.46
N ASP A 13 -20.90 -6.48 24.22
CA ASP A 13 -21.12 -6.02 25.59
C ASP A 13 -20.02 -6.57 26.51
N GLY A 14 -18.93 -5.80 26.65
CA GLY A 14 -17.82 -6.13 27.53
C GLY A 14 -16.51 -5.33 27.37
N GLU A 15 -16.27 -4.69 26.21
CA GLU A 15 -15.07 -3.85 25.99
C GLU A 15 -15.40 -2.35 25.86
N ALA A 16 -14.41 -1.52 26.20
CA ALA A 16 -14.55 -0.21 26.82
C ALA A 16 -15.50 0.77 26.09
N GLU A 17 -16.68 0.98 26.69
CA GLU A 17 -17.54 2.11 26.34
C GLU A 17 -16.77 3.43 26.53
N VAL A 18 -16.57 4.13 25.41
CA VAL A 18 -15.81 5.38 25.34
C VAL A 18 -16.70 6.54 25.79
N GLY A 19 -18.02 6.41 25.62
CA GLY A 19 -19.02 7.31 26.18
C GLY A 19 -20.46 6.89 25.86
N CYS A 20 -21.41 7.41 26.63
CA CYS A 20 -22.84 7.25 26.39
C CYS A 20 -23.60 8.54 26.70
N ASP A 21 -24.73 8.76 26.04
CA ASP A 21 -25.62 9.89 26.31
C ASP A 21 -27.09 9.47 26.18
N ASP A 22 -27.93 9.94 27.08
CA ASP A 22 -29.39 9.82 27.06
C ASP A 22 -29.93 11.22 27.34
N ASP A 23 -30.51 11.89 26.34
CA ASP A 23 -31.15 13.22 26.39
C ASP A 23 -30.28 14.49 26.42
N GLY A 24 -28.98 14.39 26.16
CA GLY A 24 -28.04 15.53 26.20
C GLY A 24 -28.24 16.61 25.12
N GLY A 25 -29.00 16.33 24.06
CA GLY A 25 -29.28 17.23 22.94
C GLY A 25 -30.61 18.02 23.06
N ALA A 26 -31.08 18.58 21.94
CA ALA A 26 -32.32 19.35 21.93
C ALA A 26 -33.58 18.47 22.09
N GLY A 27 -34.20 18.51 23.27
CA GLY A 27 -35.48 17.86 23.55
C GLY A 27 -35.30 16.47 24.16
N LEU A 28 -35.51 15.42 23.35
CA LEU A 28 -35.38 14.00 23.74
C LEU A 28 -34.41 13.27 22.79
N GLN A 29 -33.36 13.97 22.39
CA GLN A 29 -32.34 13.49 21.46
C GLN A 29 -31.02 13.40 22.21
N SER A 30 -30.25 12.35 21.93
CA SER A 30 -28.93 12.14 22.52
C SER A 30 -27.79 12.67 21.64
N GLU A 31 -26.75 13.18 22.30
CA GLU A 31 -25.65 13.94 21.73
C GLU A 31 -24.34 13.64 22.47
N LEU A 32 -23.29 13.18 21.77
CA LEU A 32 -22.03 12.76 22.40
C LEU A 32 -20.81 13.23 21.61
N GLU A 33 -19.94 14.02 22.25
CA GLU A 33 -18.65 14.43 21.71
C GLU A 33 -17.52 13.53 22.23
N LEU A 34 -16.66 13.03 21.34
CA LEU A 34 -15.48 12.23 21.71
C LEU A 34 -14.24 12.60 20.88
N GLN A 35 -13.06 12.40 21.45
CA GLN A 35 -11.77 12.63 20.77
C GLN A 35 -11.29 11.33 20.11
N ALA A 36 -11.59 11.15 18.82
CA ALA A 36 -11.24 9.94 18.08
C ALA A 36 -9.75 9.89 17.68
N ALA A 37 -9.11 8.74 17.88
CA ALA A 37 -7.71 8.49 17.47
C ALA A 37 -7.61 8.07 15.98
N PRO A 38 -6.60 8.54 15.21
CA PRO A 38 -6.42 8.17 13.82
C PRO A 38 -6.25 6.65 13.63
N GLY A 39 -6.93 6.08 12.64
CA GLY A 39 -6.82 4.65 12.28
C GLY A 39 -7.58 3.68 13.20
N VAL A 40 -8.37 4.18 14.17
CA VAL A 40 -9.17 3.36 15.08
C VAL A 40 -10.65 3.40 14.68
N THR A 41 -11.29 2.23 14.63
CA THR A 41 -12.72 2.11 14.33
C THR A 41 -13.55 2.27 15.60
N TYR A 42 -14.55 3.16 15.57
CA TYR A 42 -15.51 3.36 16.65
C TYR A 42 -16.89 2.90 16.22
N LEU A 43 -17.63 2.31 17.15
CA LEU A 43 -18.99 1.85 16.94
C LEU A 43 -19.96 2.68 17.74
N VAL A 44 -21.01 3.13 17.05
CA VAL A 44 -22.06 3.95 17.63
C VAL A 44 -23.35 3.15 17.64
N ALA A 45 -23.85 2.80 18.82
CA ALA A 45 -25.16 2.21 18.99
C ALA A 45 -26.18 3.31 19.33
N VAL A 46 -27.30 3.32 18.60
CA VAL A 46 -28.45 4.18 18.86
C VAL A 46 -29.60 3.31 19.31
N ASP A 47 -29.99 3.44 20.56
CA ASP A 47 -31.18 2.78 21.13
C ASP A 47 -32.31 3.80 21.32
N ALA A 48 -33.49 3.33 21.70
CA ALA A 48 -34.64 4.17 21.99
C ALA A 48 -35.18 3.85 23.38
N PHE A 49 -35.45 4.89 24.17
CA PHE A 49 -36.07 4.70 25.47
C PHE A 49 -37.51 4.21 25.30
N ARG A 50 -37.73 2.93 25.62
CA ARG A 50 -39.00 2.17 25.62
C ARG A 50 -39.66 1.91 24.27
N VAL A 51 -39.74 2.89 23.37
CA VAL A 51 -40.48 2.78 22.12
C VAL A 51 -39.60 3.19 20.94
N GLY A 52 -39.30 2.22 20.09
CA GLY A 52 -38.52 2.43 18.87
C GLY A 52 -39.24 3.23 17.79
N GLY A 53 -38.46 3.88 16.94
CA GLY A 53 -38.94 4.67 15.81
C GLY A 53 -37.81 4.91 14.81
N ALA A 54 -38.12 5.57 13.70
CA ALA A 54 -37.09 5.99 12.76
C ALA A 54 -36.16 7.00 13.43
N TRP A 55 -34.85 6.79 13.28
CA TRP A 55 -33.80 7.64 13.80
C TRP A 55 -32.86 8.04 12.68
N THR A 56 -32.16 9.15 12.91
CA THR A 56 -31.07 9.60 12.04
C THR A 56 -29.86 9.81 12.93
N LEU A 57 -28.78 9.07 12.67
CA LEU A 57 -27.49 9.30 13.32
C LEU A 57 -26.72 10.27 12.44
N VAL A 58 -26.23 11.34 13.05
CA VAL A 58 -25.32 12.27 12.41
C VAL A 58 -23.99 12.18 13.18
N ALA A 59 -23.02 11.52 12.57
CA ALA A 59 -21.63 11.56 13.02
C ALA A 59 -20.90 12.62 12.20
N GLN A 60 -20.25 13.57 12.87
CA GLN A 60 -19.52 14.65 12.22
C GLN A 60 -18.22 14.97 12.97
N PRO A 61 -17.15 15.36 12.27
CA PRO A 61 -16.01 16.01 12.91
C PRO A 61 -16.44 17.34 13.52
N GLY A 62 -16.07 17.58 14.78
CA GLY A 62 -16.40 18.81 15.50
C GLY A 62 -17.55 18.64 16.50
N PRO A 63 -18.03 19.74 17.10
CA PRO A 63 -19.04 19.68 18.13
C PRO A 63 -20.38 19.20 17.57
N CYS A 64 -21.13 18.48 18.40
CA CYS A 64 -22.44 18.00 17.99
C CYS A 64 -23.45 19.18 17.84
N GLY A 65 -24.52 18.95 17.07
CA GLY A 65 -25.42 20.03 16.63
C GLY A 65 -24.82 20.98 15.57
N GLY A 66 -23.56 20.73 15.15
CA GLY A 66 -22.93 21.34 13.99
C GLY A 66 -23.61 20.95 12.67
N VAL A 67 -23.29 21.69 11.60
CA VAL A 67 -23.75 21.35 10.25
C VAL A 67 -22.94 20.13 9.76
N PRO A 68 -23.59 18.99 9.39
CA PRO A 68 -22.89 17.77 8.99
C PRO A 68 -21.94 18.01 7.81
N PRO A 69 -20.81 17.29 7.73
CA PRO A 69 -19.93 17.31 6.58
C PRO A 69 -20.65 16.75 5.35
N ALA A 70 -20.29 17.26 4.18
CA ALA A 70 -20.84 16.78 2.90
C ALA A 70 -20.33 15.38 2.50
N CYS A 71 -19.22 14.89 3.07
CA CYS A 71 -18.63 13.58 2.75
C CYS A 71 -17.79 12.98 3.89
N VAL A 72 -17.49 11.68 3.81
CA VAL A 72 -16.51 10.97 4.66
C VAL A 72 -15.46 10.21 3.84
N LEU A 73 -15.82 9.74 2.63
CA LEU A 73 -14.95 9.05 1.67
C LEU A 73 -15.13 9.67 0.27
N ASP A 74 -14.14 9.50 -0.62
CA ASP A 74 -14.21 10.02 -1.99
C ASP A 74 -15.43 9.49 -2.77
N VAL A 75 -15.87 8.27 -2.46
CA VAL A 75 -17.07 7.65 -3.06
C VAL A 75 -18.38 8.35 -2.68
N ASP A 76 -18.38 9.14 -1.61
CA ASP A 76 -19.55 9.95 -1.21
C ASP A 76 -19.73 11.18 -2.11
N CYS A 77 -18.69 11.54 -2.89
CA CYS A 77 -18.66 12.71 -3.75
C CYS A 77 -18.98 12.39 -5.21
N GLN A 78 -19.32 13.42 -6.00
CA GLN A 78 -19.62 13.22 -7.41
C GLN A 78 -18.34 12.91 -8.21
N ALA A 79 -18.49 12.39 -9.43
CA ALA A 79 -17.34 12.14 -10.29
C ALA A 79 -16.53 13.42 -10.54
N GLY A 80 -15.24 13.40 -10.21
CA GLY A 80 -14.35 14.56 -10.25
C GLY A 80 -14.29 15.37 -8.94
N GLU A 81 -14.73 14.79 -7.83
CA GLU A 81 -14.63 15.33 -6.46
C GLU A 81 -13.94 14.32 -5.53
N ILE A 82 -13.21 14.81 -4.53
CA ILE A 82 -12.65 14.02 -3.43
C ILE A 82 -13.20 14.50 -2.10
N CYS A 83 -13.16 13.64 -1.10
CA CYS A 83 -13.55 14.00 0.25
C CYS A 83 -12.37 14.59 1.02
N GLN A 84 -12.40 15.90 1.24
CA GLN A 84 -11.37 16.61 2.00
C GLN A 84 -12.00 17.38 3.16
N ASP A 85 -11.55 17.11 4.38
CA ASP A 85 -12.00 17.77 5.62
C ASP A 85 -13.54 17.78 5.80
N GLY A 86 -14.20 16.72 5.32
CA GLY A 86 -15.65 16.59 5.38
C GLY A 86 -16.42 17.43 4.35
N ALA A 87 -15.75 17.97 3.34
CA ALA A 87 -16.39 18.59 2.19
C ALA A 87 -16.06 17.84 0.91
N CYS A 88 -17.05 17.61 0.05
CA CYS A 88 -16.78 17.27 -1.33
C CYS A 88 -16.17 18.49 -1.98
N VAL A 89 -14.88 18.41 -2.21
CA VAL A 89 -14.14 19.38 -2.99
C VAL A 89 -13.90 18.76 -4.35
N PRO A 90 -13.92 19.55 -5.44
CA PRO A 90 -13.40 19.06 -6.71
C PRO A 90 -12.06 18.36 -6.49
N GLU A 91 -11.89 17.16 -7.07
CA GLU A 91 -10.61 16.47 -7.11
C GLU A 91 -9.61 17.51 -7.55
N PRO A 92 -8.53 17.75 -6.78
CA PRO A 92 -7.60 18.82 -7.10
C PRO A 92 -7.03 18.50 -8.47
N VAL A 93 -7.64 19.11 -9.49
CA VAL A 93 -7.11 19.15 -10.82
C VAL A 93 -5.85 19.95 -10.62
N PRO A 94 -4.67 19.32 -10.75
CA PRO A 94 -3.44 20.05 -10.55
C PRO A 94 -3.48 21.23 -11.51
N ASP A 95 -3.08 22.41 -11.05
CA ASP A 95 -3.09 23.64 -11.85
C ASP A 95 -2.33 23.42 -13.17
N CYS A 96 -1.40 22.47 -13.15
CA CYS A 96 -0.58 22.05 -14.26
C CYS A 96 -0.22 20.56 -14.16
N VAL A 97 0.01 19.94 -15.30
CA VAL A 97 0.75 18.67 -15.40
C VAL A 97 2.10 18.86 -16.08
N VAL A 98 2.27 19.97 -16.80
CA VAL A 98 3.51 20.40 -17.43
C VAL A 98 3.65 21.92 -17.32
N ASP A 99 4.86 22.45 -17.46
CA ASP A 99 5.14 23.89 -17.37
C ASP A 99 4.33 24.72 -18.38
N ALA A 100 3.98 24.13 -19.53
CA ALA A 100 3.17 24.77 -20.56
C ALA A 100 1.74 25.09 -20.12
N ASP A 101 1.27 24.50 -19.02
CA ASP A 101 -0.03 24.80 -18.41
C ASP A 101 0.02 26.07 -17.53
N CYS A 102 1.22 26.50 -17.12
CA CYS A 102 1.43 27.66 -16.23
C CYS A 102 1.65 28.98 -16.99
N ALA A 103 1.59 30.10 -16.25
CA ALA A 103 1.98 31.40 -16.78
C ALA A 103 3.46 31.42 -17.17
N ALA A 104 3.85 32.37 -18.04
CA ALA A 104 5.21 32.43 -18.57
C ALA A 104 6.33 32.62 -17.51
N ASP A 105 5.96 33.03 -16.29
CA ASP A 105 6.84 33.23 -15.13
C ASP A 105 6.61 32.20 -14.02
N GLU A 106 5.95 31.08 -14.31
CA GLU A 106 5.66 30.00 -13.38
C GLU A 106 6.08 28.63 -13.95
N ILE A 107 6.37 27.67 -13.08
CA ILE A 107 6.65 26.28 -13.46
C ILE A 107 5.71 25.32 -12.76
N CYS A 108 5.54 24.14 -13.33
CA CYS A 108 4.71 23.11 -12.74
C CYS A 108 5.48 22.28 -11.72
N GLN A 109 5.22 22.52 -10.43
CA GLN A 109 5.86 21.79 -9.36
C GLN A 109 4.82 21.10 -8.48
N ALA A 110 4.87 19.76 -8.45
CA ALA A 110 3.96 18.93 -7.65
C ALA A 110 2.46 19.25 -7.89
N GLY A 111 2.10 19.57 -9.13
CA GLY A 111 0.73 19.88 -9.53
C GLY A 111 0.25 21.29 -9.22
N ALA A 112 1.15 22.21 -8.85
CA ALA A 112 0.85 23.62 -8.65
C ALA A 112 1.74 24.48 -9.56
N CYS A 113 1.16 25.55 -10.11
CA CYS A 113 1.94 26.61 -10.75
C CYS A 113 2.58 27.45 -9.65
N VAL A 114 3.89 27.31 -9.50
CA VAL A 114 4.69 28.10 -8.55
C VAL A 114 5.51 29.12 -9.31
N PRO A 115 5.84 30.29 -8.70
CA PRO A 115 6.76 31.24 -9.32
C PRO A 115 8.01 30.50 -9.77
N ALA A 116 8.35 30.63 -11.04
CA ALA A 116 9.57 30.07 -11.57
C ALA A 116 10.72 30.55 -10.68
N PRO A 117 11.62 29.67 -10.25
CA PRO A 117 12.78 30.07 -9.47
C PRO A 117 13.47 31.25 -10.16
N ALA A 118 13.94 32.20 -9.36
CA ALA A 118 14.43 33.50 -9.85
C ALA A 118 15.54 33.37 -10.90
N ASP A 119 16.25 32.24 -10.88
CA ASP A 119 17.09 31.74 -11.95
C ASP A 119 17.10 30.21 -11.94
N ALA A 120 17.63 29.61 -12.99
CA ALA A 120 17.72 28.16 -13.12
C ALA A 120 18.61 27.46 -12.08
N CYS A 121 19.50 28.20 -11.43
CA CYS A 121 20.32 27.67 -10.34
C CYS A 121 19.53 27.55 -9.03
N GLY A 122 18.57 28.43 -8.79
CA GLY A 122 17.55 28.27 -7.75
C GLY A 122 16.58 27.13 -8.03
N ALA A 123 16.43 26.76 -9.31
CA ALA A 123 15.62 25.62 -9.78
C ALA A 123 16.37 24.29 -9.83
N ALA A 124 17.66 24.24 -9.51
CA ALA A 124 18.50 23.08 -9.80
C ALA A 124 17.97 21.82 -9.10
N GLU A 125 17.58 20.81 -9.89
CA GLU A 125 17.01 19.56 -9.38
C GLU A 125 18.12 18.63 -8.89
N ALA A 126 18.09 18.25 -7.61
CA ALA A 126 19.03 17.31 -7.04
C ALA A 126 18.69 15.87 -7.44
N VAL A 127 19.68 15.14 -7.98
CA VAL A 127 19.49 13.80 -8.56
C VAL A 127 20.59 12.83 -8.15
N ASP A 128 20.25 11.54 -8.09
CA ASP A 128 21.18 10.43 -7.95
C ASP A 128 21.53 9.83 -9.32
N LEU A 129 22.72 9.23 -9.45
CA LEU A 129 23.18 8.60 -10.70
C LEU A 129 23.18 7.06 -10.61
N PRO A 130 22.84 6.36 -11.71
CA PRO A 130 22.50 6.89 -13.04
C PRO A 130 21.07 7.45 -13.12
N LEU A 131 20.90 8.48 -13.96
CA LEU A 131 19.62 9.15 -14.21
C LEU A 131 19.30 9.13 -15.70
N ARG A 132 18.04 8.84 -16.03
CA ARG A 132 17.47 9.19 -17.32
C ARG A 132 16.12 9.87 -17.12
N VAL A 133 16.02 11.12 -17.57
CA VAL A 133 14.87 11.97 -17.31
C VAL A 133 14.39 12.64 -18.60
N ARG A 134 13.10 12.96 -18.62
CA ARG A 134 12.50 13.83 -19.64
C ARG A 134 12.17 15.15 -18.99
N GLY A 135 12.49 16.24 -19.66
CA GLY A 135 12.13 17.58 -19.22
C GLY A 135 11.91 18.50 -20.41
N THR A 136 11.69 19.78 -20.13
CA THR A 136 11.58 20.80 -21.15
C THR A 136 12.49 21.97 -20.78
N THR A 137 13.18 22.55 -21.75
CA THR A 137 13.89 23.82 -21.54
C THR A 137 12.89 24.94 -21.79
N ALA A 138 12.21 25.36 -20.73
CA ALA A 138 11.26 26.47 -20.71
C ALA A 138 11.64 27.45 -19.59
N GLY A 139 11.18 28.70 -19.68
CA GLY A 139 11.45 29.70 -18.65
C GLY A 139 12.69 30.56 -18.92
N ALA A 140 13.46 30.81 -17.85
CA ALA A 140 14.57 31.76 -17.86
C ALA A 140 15.77 31.27 -18.68
N ASN A 141 16.58 32.20 -19.18
CA ASN A 141 17.78 31.94 -19.98
C ASN A 141 18.98 32.70 -19.41
N ASP A 142 19.19 32.52 -18.11
CA ASP A 142 20.07 33.38 -17.30
C ASP A 142 21.55 33.03 -17.46
N PHE A 143 21.81 31.81 -17.90
CA PHE A 143 23.15 31.26 -17.99
C PHE A 143 23.53 30.92 -19.43
N GLN A 144 24.80 31.13 -19.74
CA GLN A 144 25.38 30.83 -21.04
C GLN A 144 26.67 30.03 -20.84
N GLY A 145 26.77 28.89 -21.53
CA GLY A 145 27.97 28.07 -21.57
C GLY A 145 29.04 28.67 -22.49
N ALA A 146 30.30 28.24 -22.32
CA ALA A 146 31.40 28.70 -23.17
C ALA A 146 31.29 28.23 -24.64
N CYS A 147 30.50 27.18 -24.89
CA CYS A 147 30.20 26.67 -26.23
C CYS A 147 28.94 27.29 -26.84
N GLY A 148 28.32 28.28 -26.18
CA GLY A 148 27.11 28.95 -26.67
C GLY A 148 25.93 28.73 -25.73
N GLY A 149 24.72 28.71 -26.30
CA GLY A 149 23.48 28.57 -25.55
C GLY A 149 23.02 29.93 -25.04
N ARG A 150 21.80 30.29 -25.43
CA ARG A 150 21.01 31.42 -24.90
C ARG A 150 19.54 31.04 -24.85
N GLY A 151 19.25 29.76 -25.01
CA GLY A 151 17.90 29.24 -24.85
C GLY A 151 17.57 29.21 -23.37
N PRO A 152 16.31 28.95 -23.04
CA PRO A 152 15.99 28.53 -21.69
C PRO A 152 16.82 27.29 -21.32
N GLU A 153 17.15 27.15 -20.05
CA GLU A 153 17.92 26.03 -19.54
C GLU A 153 17.10 25.22 -18.52
N ALA A 154 17.60 24.03 -18.22
CA ALA A 154 17.22 23.26 -17.05
C ALA A 154 18.50 22.81 -16.37
N VAL A 155 18.52 22.84 -15.03
CA VAL A 155 19.73 22.54 -14.26
C VAL A 155 19.46 21.35 -13.35
N TYR A 156 20.37 20.38 -13.41
CA TYR A 156 20.41 19.24 -12.49
C TYR A 156 21.67 19.32 -11.66
N THR A 157 21.60 18.88 -10.41
CA THR A 157 22.76 18.82 -9.51
C THR A 157 22.93 17.45 -8.89
N PHE A 158 24.18 17.00 -8.76
CA PHE A 158 24.53 15.78 -8.05
C PHE A 158 25.87 15.95 -7.34
N THR A 159 26.03 15.25 -6.22
CA THR A 159 27.32 15.13 -5.52
C THR A 159 28.01 13.85 -5.97
N ALA A 160 29.23 13.94 -6.48
CA ALA A 160 29.96 12.75 -6.93
C ALA A 160 30.36 11.85 -5.75
N ALA A 161 29.96 10.57 -5.77
CA ALA A 161 30.27 9.64 -4.68
C ALA A 161 31.74 9.19 -4.65
N ALA A 162 32.45 9.26 -5.78
CA ALA A 162 33.83 8.83 -5.94
C ALA A 162 34.55 9.67 -7.00
N ASP A 163 35.89 9.67 -6.96
CA ASP A 163 36.71 10.23 -8.03
C ASP A 163 36.50 9.41 -9.31
N GLY A 164 36.35 10.07 -10.45
CA GLY A 164 36.12 9.36 -11.70
C GLY A 164 35.79 10.27 -12.88
N VAL A 165 34.98 9.73 -13.79
CA VAL A 165 34.46 10.41 -14.97
C VAL A 165 32.94 10.28 -14.94
N ALA A 166 32.22 11.32 -15.35
CA ALA A 166 30.78 11.28 -15.58
C ALA A 166 30.47 11.70 -17.02
N CYS A 167 29.33 11.22 -17.52
CA CYS A 167 28.81 11.55 -18.83
C CYS A 167 27.40 12.13 -18.72
N ALA A 168 27.16 13.22 -19.45
CA ALA A 168 25.82 13.74 -19.72
C ALA A 168 25.56 13.70 -21.24
N ASP A 169 24.40 13.16 -21.64
CA ASP A 169 24.03 12.94 -23.04
C ASP A 169 22.55 13.28 -23.26
N THR A 170 22.25 14.12 -24.27
CA THR A 170 20.88 14.49 -24.65
C THR A 170 20.35 13.76 -25.89
N THR A 171 21.04 12.70 -26.31
CA THR A 171 20.63 11.88 -27.45
C THR A 171 19.21 11.35 -27.25
N GLY A 172 18.34 11.61 -28.23
CA GLY A 172 16.91 11.30 -28.18
C GLY A 172 16.01 12.53 -28.01
N SER A 173 16.57 13.71 -27.71
CA SER A 173 15.80 14.97 -27.62
C SER A 173 15.26 15.42 -28.98
N GLY A 174 14.30 16.35 -29.01
CA GLY A 174 13.65 16.84 -30.23
C GLY A 174 14.33 18.03 -30.92
N TYR A 175 15.18 18.78 -30.21
CA TYR A 175 15.73 20.06 -30.63
C TYR A 175 17.26 20.14 -30.48
N ASP A 176 17.86 21.20 -31.01
CA ASP A 176 19.30 21.48 -30.97
C ASP A 176 19.76 21.81 -29.53
N THR A 177 20.16 20.78 -28.79
CA THR A 177 20.51 20.85 -27.37
C THR A 177 21.96 21.26 -27.19
N LEU A 178 22.26 21.96 -26.11
CA LEU A 178 23.60 22.26 -25.63
C LEU A 178 23.74 21.78 -24.19
N LEU A 179 24.89 21.19 -23.84
CA LEU A 179 25.22 20.80 -22.48
C LEU A 179 26.44 21.57 -21.99
N TYR A 180 26.42 22.03 -20.75
CA TYR A 180 27.63 22.42 -20.03
C TYR A 180 27.53 22.07 -18.56
N VAL A 181 28.69 21.91 -17.93
CA VAL A 181 28.79 21.45 -16.54
C VAL A 181 29.64 22.43 -15.77
N ARG A 182 29.15 22.86 -14.61
CA ARG A 182 29.90 23.66 -13.63
C ARG A 182 30.13 22.83 -12.38
N ARG A 183 31.21 23.14 -11.65
CA ARG A 183 31.52 22.48 -10.37
C ARG A 183 31.46 23.46 -9.20
N ALA A 184 31.20 22.92 -8.02
CA ALA A 184 31.18 23.55 -6.69
C ALA A 184 30.13 24.66 -6.49
N ALA A 185 29.77 25.42 -7.52
CA ALA A 185 28.72 26.43 -7.48
C ALA A 185 27.98 26.47 -8.82
N CYS A 186 26.67 26.65 -8.76
CA CYS A 186 25.83 26.69 -9.95
C CYS A 186 26.04 27.99 -10.76
N ALA A 187 25.81 29.14 -10.12
CA ALA A 187 25.67 30.43 -10.81
C ALA A 187 26.99 30.99 -11.36
N ASP A 188 28.12 30.70 -10.70
CA ASP A 188 29.44 31.26 -11.01
C ASP A 188 30.58 30.24 -10.88
N GLY A 189 30.27 28.96 -10.70
CA GLY A 189 31.27 27.90 -10.62
C GLY A 189 32.06 27.73 -11.91
N ALA A 190 33.24 27.14 -11.79
CA ALA A 190 34.10 26.87 -12.93
C ALA A 190 33.43 25.85 -13.86
N GLN A 191 33.27 26.21 -15.13
CA GLN A 191 32.80 25.28 -16.16
C GLN A 191 33.87 24.24 -16.45
N VAL A 192 33.52 22.96 -16.31
CA VAL A 192 34.44 21.82 -16.49
C VAL A 192 34.24 21.09 -17.82
N ALA A 193 33.06 21.21 -18.44
CA ALA A 193 32.79 20.70 -19.78
C ALA A 193 31.68 21.50 -20.49
N CYS A 194 31.66 21.44 -21.81
CA CYS A 194 30.66 22.09 -22.66
C CYS A 194 30.67 21.45 -24.05
N ASN A 195 29.50 21.21 -24.62
CA ASN A 195 29.34 20.77 -25.99
C ASN A 195 27.94 21.12 -26.52
N ASP A 196 27.85 21.58 -27.77
CA ASP A 196 26.63 21.77 -28.54
C ASP A 196 26.31 20.55 -29.41
N ASP A 197 27.18 20.20 -30.34
CA ASP A 197 26.91 19.16 -31.35
C ASP A 197 27.84 17.95 -31.21
N ALA A 198 27.36 16.89 -30.56
CA ALA A 198 28.10 15.61 -30.45
C ALA A 198 27.50 14.50 -31.29
N VAL A 199 26.16 14.35 -31.30
CA VAL A 199 25.44 13.30 -32.02
C VAL A 199 24.33 13.95 -32.85
N GLY A 200 24.67 14.32 -34.09
CA GLY A 200 23.81 15.23 -34.86
C GLY A 200 23.76 16.59 -34.16
N LEU A 201 22.55 17.04 -33.84
CA LEU A 201 22.30 18.29 -33.08
C LEU A 201 22.06 18.02 -31.58
N ARG A 202 22.62 16.92 -31.05
CA ARG A 202 22.49 16.54 -29.64
C ARG A 202 23.82 16.66 -28.94
N ALA A 203 23.79 17.27 -27.77
CA ALA A 203 24.95 17.51 -26.96
C ALA A 203 25.34 16.29 -26.15
N ARG A 204 26.65 16.14 -25.95
CA ARG A 204 27.20 15.12 -25.07
C ARG A 204 28.51 15.62 -24.48
N VAL A 205 28.67 15.49 -23.18
CA VAL A 205 29.88 15.90 -22.46
C VAL A 205 30.37 14.78 -21.55
N GLU A 206 31.68 14.62 -21.51
CA GLU A 206 32.40 13.73 -20.60
C GLU A 206 33.34 14.59 -19.73
N PHE A 207 33.30 14.44 -18.41
CA PHE A 207 34.06 15.30 -17.49
C PHE A 207 34.55 14.54 -16.27
N ALA A 208 35.70 14.97 -15.72
CA ALA A 208 36.24 14.39 -14.51
C ALA A 208 35.46 14.87 -13.27
N VAL A 209 35.19 13.96 -12.35
CA VAL A 209 34.49 14.22 -11.08
C VAL A 209 35.38 13.90 -9.87
N THR A 210 35.25 14.68 -8.80
CA THR A 210 35.94 14.48 -7.52
C THR A 210 34.94 14.06 -6.44
N ALA A 211 35.29 13.06 -5.63
CA ALA A 211 34.45 12.58 -4.54
C ALA A 211 34.04 13.71 -3.57
N GLY A 212 32.74 13.81 -3.29
CA GLY A 212 32.13 14.81 -2.40
C GLY A 212 32.01 16.21 -3.01
N GLU A 213 32.34 16.41 -4.27
CA GLU A 213 32.17 17.70 -4.97
C GLU A 213 30.83 17.74 -5.72
N ASP A 214 30.15 18.89 -5.67
CA ASP A 214 28.87 19.10 -6.36
C ASP A 214 29.10 19.54 -7.81
N TYR A 215 28.31 18.96 -8.70
CA TYR A 215 28.28 19.30 -10.12
C TYR A 215 26.90 19.77 -10.52
N PHE A 216 26.85 20.75 -11.43
CA PHE A 216 25.65 21.34 -11.98
C PHE A 216 25.66 21.16 -13.49
N VAL A 217 24.72 20.38 -14.00
CA VAL A 217 24.57 20.04 -15.41
C VAL A 217 23.46 20.90 -15.99
N PHE A 218 23.82 21.76 -16.94
CA PHE A 218 22.91 22.65 -17.64
C PHE A 218 22.53 22.01 -18.97
N VAL A 219 21.24 21.75 -19.15
CA VAL A 219 20.61 21.41 -20.43
C VAL A 219 20.06 22.70 -21.02
N ASP A 220 20.57 23.12 -22.16
CA ASP A 220 20.22 24.38 -22.82
C ASP A 220 19.92 24.08 -24.31
N GLY A 221 19.50 25.10 -25.06
CA GLY A 221 19.30 25.05 -26.50
C GLY A 221 20.24 26.02 -27.24
N PHE A 222 20.89 25.53 -28.29
CA PHE A 222 21.80 26.36 -29.10
C PHE A 222 21.03 27.45 -29.88
N ASN A 223 19.84 27.13 -30.39
CA ASN A 223 18.95 28.04 -31.15
C ASN A 223 17.46 27.89 -30.78
N GLY A 224 17.16 27.88 -29.48
CA GLY A 224 15.81 27.71 -28.93
C GLY A 224 15.68 26.44 -28.11
N GLY A 225 14.63 26.34 -27.30
CA GLY A 225 14.39 25.23 -26.38
C GLY A 225 13.32 24.25 -26.87
N GLY A 226 13.16 23.15 -26.14
CA GLY A 226 12.06 22.22 -26.27
C GLY A 226 12.18 21.05 -25.31
N ASP A 227 11.43 19.98 -25.59
CA ASP A 227 11.46 18.78 -24.77
C ASP A 227 12.75 17.99 -25.01
N TYR A 228 13.44 17.65 -23.92
CA TYR A 228 14.67 16.88 -23.93
C TYR A 228 14.53 15.55 -23.19
N VAL A 229 15.42 14.64 -23.55
CA VAL A 229 15.81 13.50 -22.74
C VAL A 229 17.24 13.77 -22.27
N LEU A 230 17.51 13.67 -20.98
CA LEU A 230 18.85 13.74 -20.40
C LEU A 230 19.18 12.38 -19.81
N SER A 231 20.30 11.79 -20.24
CA SER A 231 20.95 10.67 -19.57
C SER A 231 22.20 11.18 -18.86
N LEU A 232 22.33 10.92 -17.57
CA LEU A 232 23.46 11.34 -16.73
C LEU A 232 23.95 10.14 -15.90
N PHE A 233 25.23 9.78 -16.00
CA PHE A 233 25.76 8.58 -15.35
C PHE A 233 27.25 8.66 -15.08
N ASN A 234 27.74 7.79 -14.17
CA ASN A 234 29.15 7.62 -13.90
C ASN A 234 29.80 6.73 -14.97
N GLY A 235 30.92 7.19 -15.53
CA GLY A 235 31.71 6.49 -16.54
C GLY A 235 31.87 7.28 -17.85
N PRO A 236 32.70 6.77 -18.77
CA PRO A 236 32.87 7.36 -20.09
C PRO A 236 31.58 7.29 -20.92
N CYS A 237 31.32 8.29 -21.76
CA CYS A 237 30.13 8.33 -22.62
C CYS A 237 30.05 7.16 -23.61
N ALA A 238 31.17 6.54 -23.94
CA ALA A 238 31.22 5.35 -24.80
C ALA A 238 30.66 4.09 -24.11
N GLN A 239 30.43 4.14 -22.79
CA GLN A 239 29.94 3.05 -21.96
C GLN A 239 28.61 3.45 -21.32
N ALA A 240 27.66 3.89 -22.14
CA ALA A 240 26.33 4.25 -21.66
C ALA A 240 25.66 3.04 -20.96
N PRO A 241 24.92 3.27 -19.86
CA PRO A 241 24.14 2.24 -19.19
C PRO A 241 23.22 1.47 -20.15
N GLU A 242 23.02 0.19 -19.88
CA GLU A 242 22.04 -0.62 -20.61
C GLU A 242 20.61 -0.29 -20.18
N CYS A 243 20.42 0.11 -18.91
CA CYS A 243 19.13 0.45 -18.31
C CYS A 243 19.25 1.57 -17.27
N PHE A 244 18.13 2.21 -16.98
CA PHE A 244 17.98 3.17 -15.87
C PHE A 244 16.86 2.75 -14.92
N VAL A 245 15.87 1.99 -15.42
CA VAL A 245 14.80 1.37 -14.64
C VAL A 245 14.53 -0.05 -15.15
N ASP A 246 13.86 -0.89 -14.35
CA ASP A 246 13.49 -2.27 -14.75
C ASP A 246 12.71 -2.32 -16.06
N ALA A 247 11.90 -1.30 -16.35
CA ALA A 247 11.13 -1.19 -17.58
C ALA A 247 11.99 -1.00 -18.84
N ASP A 248 13.26 -0.59 -18.70
CA ASP A 248 14.21 -0.55 -19.82
C ASP A 248 14.72 -1.95 -20.19
N CYS A 249 14.56 -2.93 -19.30
CA CYS A 249 15.07 -4.28 -19.49
C CYS A 249 14.08 -5.22 -20.20
N PRO A 250 14.60 -6.20 -20.96
CA PRO A 250 13.80 -7.31 -21.48
C PRO A 250 12.98 -8.03 -20.40
N LEU A 251 11.88 -8.66 -20.79
CA LEU A 251 11.06 -9.46 -19.88
C LEU A 251 11.90 -10.51 -19.14
N GLY A 252 11.78 -10.54 -17.81
CA GLY A 252 12.53 -11.44 -16.92
C GLY A 252 13.91 -10.91 -16.49
N GLN A 253 14.23 -9.66 -16.83
CA GLN A 253 15.41 -8.95 -16.38
C GLN A 253 15.02 -7.75 -15.51
N ALA A 254 15.93 -7.33 -14.64
CA ALA A 254 15.80 -6.13 -13.82
C ALA A 254 17.05 -5.27 -14.02
N CYS A 255 16.93 -3.97 -13.75
CA CYS A 255 18.08 -3.08 -13.83
C CYS A 255 18.94 -3.25 -12.59
N GLY A 256 20.13 -3.82 -12.78
CA GLY A 256 21.08 -4.08 -11.70
C GLY A 256 21.72 -2.80 -11.16
N PRO A 257 22.44 -2.89 -10.01
CA PRO A 257 23.12 -1.75 -9.40
C PRO A 257 24.23 -1.15 -10.29
N ASP A 258 24.77 -1.95 -11.22
CA ASP A 258 25.77 -1.53 -12.21
C ASP A 258 25.13 -0.98 -13.50
N ALA A 259 23.83 -0.70 -13.49
CA ALA A 259 23.05 -0.15 -14.62
C ALA A 259 23.07 -1.06 -15.88
N THR A 260 23.15 -2.36 -15.63
CA THR A 260 23.10 -3.46 -16.61
C THR A 260 21.79 -4.23 -16.47
N CYS A 261 21.25 -4.75 -17.58
CA CYS A 261 20.09 -5.61 -17.50
C CYS A 261 20.52 -7.01 -17.08
N GLU A 262 20.35 -7.28 -15.80
CA GLU A 262 20.69 -8.56 -15.21
C GLU A 262 19.44 -9.46 -15.23
N PRO A 263 19.58 -10.79 -15.33
CA PRO A 263 18.50 -11.69 -14.97
C PRO A 263 17.91 -11.18 -13.66
N GLY A 264 16.61 -10.89 -13.66
CA GLY A 264 15.95 -10.40 -12.45
C GLY A 264 16.26 -11.38 -11.31
N PRO A 265 16.36 -10.92 -10.06
CA PRO A 265 16.63 -11.81 -8.95
C PRO A 265 15.71 -13.03 -9.11
N PRO A 266 16.26 -14.27 -9.06
CA PRO A 266 15.41 -15.44 -9.16
C PRO A 266 14.28 -15.23 -8.15
N PRO A 267 13.03 -15.53 -8.54
CA PRO A 267 11.91 -15.33 -7.63
C PRO A 267 12.28 -15.98 -6.30
N ALA A 268 11.91 -15.34 -5.18
CA ALA A 268 12.23 -15.80 -3.84
C ALA A 268 11.82 -17.27 -3.63
N CYS A 269 10.88 -17.74 -4.44
CA CYS A 269 10.44 -19.12 -4.55
C CYS A 269 9.99 -19.44 -5.98
N VAL A 270 10.09 -20.71 -6.36
CA VAL A 270 9.46 -21.28 -7.56
C VAL A 270 8.29 -22.18 -7.16
N ASP A 271 8.39 -22.80 -5.99
CA ASP A 271 7.32 -23.52 -5.30
C ASP A 271 7.36 -23.27 -3.79
N ASP A 272 6.37 -23.78 -3.06
CA ASP A 272 6.24 -23.56 -1.61
C ASP A 272 7.44 -24.12 -0.81
N GLY A 273 8.19 -25.07 -1.36
CA GLY A 273 9.36 -25.67 -0.72
C GLY A 273 10.57 -24.74 -0.61
N ASP A 274 10.58 -23.65 -1.39
CA ASP A 274 11.60 -22.61 -1.33
C ASP A 274 11.35 -21.60 -0.19
N CYS A 275 10.15 -21.61 0.41
CA CYS A 275 9.75 -20.65 1.43
C CYS A 275 9.98 -21.13 2.87
N ALA A 276 10.10 -20.18 3.81
CA ALA A 276 10.19 -20.52 5.22
C ALA A 276 8.86 -21.09 5.74
N ALA A 277 8.92 -21.86 6.83
CA ALA A 277 7.72 -22.45 7.43
C ALA A 277 6.65 -21.38 7.72
N GLY A 278 5.43 -21.61 7.21
CA GLY A 278 4.30 -20.66 7.31
C GLY A 278 4.22 -19.65 6.15
N GLN A 279 4.92 -19.87 5.05
CA GLN A 279 4.84 -19.07 3.83
C GLN A 279 4.56 -19.95 2.59
N SER A 280 3.86 -19.42 1.59
CA SER A 280 3.68 -20.04 0.27
C SER A 280 4.17 -19.15 -0.85
N CYS A 281 4.50 -19.78 -1.98
CA CYS A 281 5.02 -19.09 -3.13
C CYS A 281 3.90 -18.48 -3.97
N GLN A 282 3.81 -17.15 -3.96
CA GLN A 282 2.83 -16.41 -4.74
C GLN A 282 3.53 -15.41 -5.66
N ALA A 283 3.37 -15.58 -6.97
CA ALA A 283 4.00 -14.74 -7.99
C ALA A 283 5.52 -14.55 -7.82
N GLY A 284 6.19 -15.56 -7.27
CA GLY A 284 7.64 -15.53 -7.04
C GLY A 284 8.06 -14.85 -5.74
N GLU A 285 7.13 -14.58 -4.82
CA GLU A 285 7.39 -14.06 -3.48
C GLU A 285 6.89 -15.06 -2.42
N CYS A 286 7.69 -15.28 -1.38
CA CYS A 286 7.23 -16.02 -0.19
C CYS A 286 6.31 -15.12 0.64
N ARG A 287 5.01 -15.37 0.55
CA ARG A 287 4.01 -14.64 1.34
C ARG A 287 3.59 -15.48 2.53
N PRO A 288 3.34 -14.89 3.71
CA PRO A 288 2.74 -15.61 4.82
C PRO A 288 1.51 -16.37 4.34
N GLN A 289 1.57 -17.69 4.42
CA GLN A 289 0.42 -18.54 4.20
C GLN A 289 -0.48 -18.32 5.41
N ALA A 290 -1.78 -18.10 5.21
CA ALA A 290 -2.72 -18.16 6.31
C ALA A 290 -2.54 -19.55 6.95
N GLY A 291 -1.97 -19.58 8.16
CA GLY A 291 -1.54 -20.82 8.80
C GLY A 291 -2.72 -21.77 9.00
N GLY A 292 -2.45 -23.07 8.93
CA GLY A 292 -3.39 -24.13 9.28
C GLY A 292 -3.75 -25.08 8.15
N LEU A 293 -2.87 -26.01 7.81
CA LEU A 293 -3.24 -27.24 7.07
C LEU A 293 -2.81 -28.44 7.91
N CYS A 294 -3.16 -29.66 7.53
CA CYS A 294 -2.78 -30.86 8.30
C CYS A 294 -1.27 -31.04 8.50
N ASP A 295 -0.45 -30.57 7.57
CA ASP A 295 1.01 -30.63 7.67
C ASP A 295 1.60 -29.60 8.65
N LEU A 296 0.90 -28.46 8.84
CA LEU A 296 1.31 -27.35 9.71
C LEU A 296 0.07 -26.67 10.32
N PRO A 297 -0.60 -27.31 11.29
CA PRO A 297 -1.78 -26.76 11.93
C PRO A 297 -1.39 -25.64 12.91
N THR A 298 -2.28 -24.65 13.06
CA THR A 298 -2.09 -23.59 14.05
C THR A 298 -2.42 -24.10 15.45
N LEU A 299 -1.49 -24.00 16.41
CA LEU A 299 -1.70 -24.55 17.76
C LEU A 299 -2.67 -23.68 18.59
N ILE A 300 -3.68 -24.34 19.17
CA ILE A 300 -4.57 -23.77 20.19
C ILE A 300 -3.99 -24.12 21.56
N GLU A 301 -3.32 -23.16 22.20
CA GLU A 301 -2.69 -23.33 23.52
C GLU A 301 -3.68 -23.21 24.69
N GLY A 302 -4.91 -22.75 24.44
CA GLY A 302 -5.92 -22.53 25.46
C GLY A 302 -7.21 -21.92 24.93
N GLU A 303 -8.05 -21.43 25.84
CA GLU A 303 -9.23 -20.65 25.48
C GLU A 303 -8.81 -19.35 24.80
N GLY A 304 -9.57 -18.89 23.81
CA GLY A 304 -9.21 -17.70 23.06
C GLY A 304 -10.01 -17.55 21.78
N VAL A 305 -9.69 -16.47 21.07
CA VAL A 305 -10.25 -16.13 19.77
C VAL A 305 -9.11 -16.17 18.76
N PHE A 306 -9.30 -16.93 17.69
CA PHE A 306 -8.31 -17.11 16.63
C PHE A 306 -8.90 -16.56 15.34
N GLU A 307 -8.21 -15.60 14.74
CA GLU A 307 -8.68 -14.93 13.53
C GLU A 307 -7.73 -15.19 12.37
N GLY A 308 -8.28 -15.21 11.16
CA GLY A 308 -7.51 -15.45 9.96
C GLY A 308 -8.38 -15.37 8.72
N THR A 309 -7.91 -15.94 7.62
CA THR A 309 -8.73 -16.09 6.42
C THR A 309 -8.55 -17.46 5.80
N THR A 310 -9.66 -18.06 5.37
CA THR A 310 -9.65 -19.24 4.51
C THR A 310 -9.47 -18.88 3.05
N ALA A 311 -9.65 -17.61 2.65
CA ALA A 311 -9.53 -17.21 1.25
C ALA A 311 -8.09 -17.44 0.72
N GLY A 312 -7.98 -18.25 -0.33
CA GLY A 312 -6.69 -18.61 -0.93
C GLY A 312 -5.96 -19.76 -0.23
N ALA A 313 -6.53 -20.34 0.83
CA ALA A 313 -6.03 -21.59 1.39
C ALA A 313 -6.41 -22.79 0.49
N PRO A 314 -5.64 -23.88 0.51
CA PRO A 314 -6.01 -25.12 -0.17
C PRO A 314 -7.35 -25.70 0.31
N ALA A 315 -8.00 -26.46 -0.56
CA ALA A 315 -9.24 -27.20 -0.32
C ALA A 315 -8.95 -28.70 -0.48
N THR A 316 -8.41 -29.31 0.56
CA THR A 316 -7.77 -30.63 0.53
C THR A 316 -8.52 -31.68 1.34
N VAL A 317 -9.32 -31.28 2.33
CA VAL A 317 -9.92 -32.21 3.30
C VAL A 317 -11.38 -31.86 3.56
N GLY A 318 -12.29 -32.50 2.82
CA GLY A 318 -13.72 -32.28 2.99
C GLY A 318 -14.38 -33.08 4.11
N ALA A 319 -15.56 -32.63 4.54
CA ALA A 319 -16.33 -33.21 5.65
C ALA A 319 -17.68 -33.78 5.20
N ALA A 320 -18.24 -34.70 5.99
CA ALA A 320 -19.52 -35.33 5.67
C ALA A 320 -20.74 -34.40 5.88
N CYS A 321 -20.54 -33.23 6.51
CA CYS A 321 -21.57 -32.20 6.69
C CYS A 321 -21.24 -30.94 5.87
N GLY A 322 -22.18 -29.99 5.83
CA GLY A 322 -21.99 -28.70 5.17
C GLY A 322 -21.63 -28.78 3.68
N GLY A 323 -22.48 -29.45 2.89
CA GLY A 323 -22.30 -29.54 1.44
C GLY A 323 -21.05 -30.33 0.98
N GLY A 324 -20.29 -30.90 1.91
CA GLY A 324 -19.03 -31.58 1.65
C GLY A 324 -17.80 -30.85 2.22
N ALA A 325 -17.97 -29.63 2.74
CA ALA A 325 -16.87 -28.75 3.19
C ALA A 325 -15.74 -28.77 2.16
N GLY A 326 -16.06 -28.35 0.93
CA GLY A 326 -15.15 -28.45 -0.22
C GLY A 326 -14.52 -27.11 -0.57
N SER A 327 -14.57 -26.14 0.35
CA SER A 327 -14.00 -24.81 0.16
C SER A 327 -12.56 -24.80 0.65
N SER A 328 -11.92 -23.64 0.55
CA SER A 328 -10.64 -23.43 1.19
C SER A 328 -10.75 -23.59 2.71
N GLU A 329 -9.85 -24.35 3.33
CA GLU A 329 -9.89 -24.67 4.75
C GLU A 329 -8.68 -24.13 5.52
N VAL A 330 -8.86 -23.92 6.82
CA VAL A 330 -7.80 -23.65 7.80
C VAL A 330 -7.92 -24.61 8.98
N VAL A 331 -6.80 -25.16 9.46
CA VAL A 331 -6.69 -26.25 10.43
C VAL A 331 -5.91 -25.80 11.66
N PHE A 332 -6.50 -26.07 12.82
CA PHE A 332 -5.89 -25.86 14.12
C PHE A 332 -5.59 -27.19 14.80
N GLU A 333 -4.51 -27.25 15.57
CA GLU A 333 -4.20 -28.38 16.44
C GLU A 333 -4.56 -28.00 17.88
N PHE A 334 -5.23 -28.90 18.58
CA PHE A 334 -5.67 -28.70 19.95
C PHE A 334 -5.35 -29.92 20.81
N ALA A 335 -4.56 -29.69 21.87
CA ALA A 335 -4.16 -30.70 22.84
C ALA A 335 -4.47 -30.21 24.27
N PRO A 336 -5.66 -30.48 24.81
CA PRO A 336 -6.08 -29.96 26.11
C PRO A 336 -5.37 -30.69 27.26
N ALA A 337 -4.81 -29.95 28.21
CA ALA A 337 -4.16 -30.52 29.41
C ALA A 337 -5.12 -31.21 30.40
N ALA A 338 -6.44 -31.10 30.21
CA ALA A 338 -7.45 -31.72 31.06
C ALA A 338 -8.66 -32.16 30.23
N ALA A 339 -9.24 -33.31 30.60
CA ALA A 339 -10.47 -33.80 30.00
C ALA A 339 -11.67 -32.92 30.40
N GLY A 340 -12.65 -32.82 29.50
CA GLY A 340 -13.86 -32.01 29.71
C GLY A 340 -14.55 -31.71 28.39
N ASP A 341 -15.65 -30.98 28.44
CA ASP A 341 -16.26 -30.46 27.22
C ASP A 341 -15.55 -29.17 26.80
N TRP A 342 -15.38 -28.96 25.50
CA TRP A 342 -14.90 -27.71 24.91
C TRP A 342 -15.85 -27.29 23.81
N CYS A 343 -16.03 -25.98 23.71
CA CYS A 343 -16.81 -25.34 22.69
C CYS A 343 -15.90 -24.67 21.67
N PHE A 344 -16.15 -24.98 20.41
CA PHE A 344 -15.56 -24.33 19.25
C PHE A 344 -16.68 -23.69 18.45
N THR A 345 -16.60 -22.39 18.18
CA THR A 345 -17.58 -21.72 17.30
C THR A 345 -16.88 -20.84 16.29
N THR A 346 -17.45 -20.73 15.10
CA THR A 346 -17.00 -19.78 14.09
C THR A 346 -17.77 -18.46 14.15
N THR A 347 -18.44 -18.19 15.28
CA THR A 347 -19.24 -16.99 15.51
C THR A 347 -18.40 -15.73 15.27
N GLY A 348 -18.87 -14.86 14.38
CA GLY A 348 -18.13 -13.67 13.93
C GLY A 348 -17.58 -13.79 12.50
N SER A 349 -17.47 -15.01 11.96
CA SER A 349 -17.06 -15.22 10.56
C SER A 349 -18.12 -14.69 9.59
N LEU A 350 -17.69 -14.04 8.50
CA LEU A 350 -18.57 -13.32 7.58
C LEU A 350 -19.10 -14.15 6.41
N TYR A 351 -18.81 -15.44 6.42
CA TYR A 351 -19.26 -16.39 5.40
C TYR A 351 -19.89 -17.62 6.06
N ASP A 352 -20.56 -18.41 5.24
CA ASP A 352 -21.19 -19.66 5.62
C ASP A 352 -20.11 -20.71 5.92
N THR A 353 -19.88 -20.97 7.21
CA THR A 353 -18.74 -21.78 7.66
C THR A 353 -19.14 -23.21 7.89
N VAL A 354 -18.20 -24.13 7.72
CA VAL A 354 -18.29 -25.48 8.25
C VAL A 354 -17.17 -25.69 9.26
N LEU A 355 -17.53 -26.11 10.46
CA LEU A 355 -16.58 -26.53 11.48
C LEU A 355 -16.60 -28.05 11.60
N HIS A 356 -15.44 -28.68 11.49
CA HIS A 356 -15.32 -30.11 11.74
C HIS A 356 -14.06 -30.45 12.50
N VAL A 357 -14.12 -31.52 13.30
CA VAL A 357 -13.02 -31.96 14.15
C VAL A 357 -12.64 -33.39 13.83
N ARG A 358 -11.34 -33.65 13.78
CA ARG A 358 -10.75 -34.98 13.56
C ARG A 358 -9.81 -35.34 14.71
N THR A 359 -9.70 -36.62 15.00
CA THR A 359 -8.79 -37.18 16.01
C THR A 359 -8.66 -38.69 15.78
N PRO A 360 -7.50 -39.31 16.04
CA PRO A 360 -6.23 -38.69 16.44
C PRO A 360 -5.41 -38.15 15.26
N ASP A 361 -5.83 -38.42 14.03
CA ASP A 361 -5.10 -38.06 12.81
C ASP A 361 -5.84 -36.95 12.05
N CYS A 362 -5.10 -36.00 11.48
CA CYS A 362 -5.68 -34.85 10.78
C CYS A 362 -6.42 -35.23 9.49
N ASP A 363 -5.98 -36.29 8.79
CA ASP A 363 -6.64 -36.79 7.57
C ASP A 363 -7.67 -37.90 7.84
N GLY A 364 -7.90 -38.27 9.10
CA GLY A 364 -8.88 -39.29 9.50
C GLY A 364 -10.32 -38.77 9.42
N GLU A 365 -11.34 -39.64 9.44
CA GLU A 365 -12.74 -39.19 9.38
C GLU A 365 -13.12 -38.18 10.47
N ALA A 366 -13.99 -37.21 10.14
CA ALA A 366 -14.48 -36.23 11.10
C ALA A 366 -15.26 -36.91 12.23
N VAL A 367 -14.86 -36.66 13.47
CA VAL A 367 -15.54 -37.16 14.68
C VAL A 367 -16.68 -36.26 15.13
N ALA A 368 -16.64 -34.99 14.71
CA ALA A 368 -17.69 -34.01 14.93
C ALA A 368 -17.72 -33.04 13.74
N CYS A 369 -18.90 -32.58 13.35
CA CYS A 369 -19.08 -31.67 12.22
C CYS A 369 -20.36 -30.87 12.42
N ASN A 370 -20.29 -29.57 12.17
CA ASN A 370 -21.44 -28.69 12.14
C ASN A 370 -21.21 -27.60 11.07
N ASP A 371 -22.29 -27.20 10.43
CA ASP A 371 -22.33 -26.27 9.31
C ASP A 371 -23.10 -25.04 9.78
N ASP A 372 -24.41 -25.21 9.93
CA ASP A 372 -25.29 -24.23 10.56
C ASP A 372 -25.50 -24.54 12.04
N SER A 373 -25.21 -23.56 12.89
CA SER A 373 -25.64 -23.57 14.29
C SER A 373 -26.50 -22.35 14.63
N PRO A 374 -27.70 -22.54 15.20
CA PRO A 374 -28.50 -21.43 15.72
C PRO A 374 -27.82 -20.74 16.92
N LEU A 375 -26.85 -21.39 17.57
CA LEU A 375 -26.05 -20.80 18.65
C LEU A 375 -24.99 -19.83 18.13
N ALA A 376 -24.64 -19.91 16.84
CA ALA A 376 -23.56 -19.12 16.25
C ALA A 376 -24.03 -18.09 15.20
N GLY A 377 -25.34 -17.89 15.02
CA GLY A 377 -25.88 -16.92 14.05
C GLY A 377 -26.60 -17.55 12.85
N GLY A 378 -26.69 -18.88 12.80
CA GLY A 378 -27.50 -19.62 11.85
C GLY A 378 -26.77 -20.09 10.59
N LEU A 379 -25.72 -19.38 10.14
CA LEU A 379 -24.82 -19.78 9.04
C LEU A 379 -23.38 -20.06 9.51
N GLN A 380 -23.09 -19.81 10.79
CA GLN A 380 -21.82 -20.13 11.40
C GLN A 380 -21.99 -21.41 12.23
N SER A 381 -20.90 -22.12 12.41
CA SER A 381 -20.89 -23.42 13.04
C SER A 381 -20.57 -23.34 14.53
N ALA A 382 -21.09 -24.29 15.30
CA ALA A 382 -20.71 -24.51 16.69
C ALA A 382 -20.62 -26.00 17.00
N LEU A 383 -19.56 -26.41 17.69
CA LEU A 383 -19.33 -27.77 18.14
C LEU A 383 -18.96 -27.81 19.62
N THR A 384 -19.76 -28.54 20.39
CA THR A 384 -19.34 -29.03 21.71
C THR A 384 -18.66 -30.37 21.55
N LEU A 385 -17.39 -30.44 21.93
CA LEU A 385 -16.58 -31.64 21.82
C LEU A 385 -16.13 -32.11 23.21
N PRO A 386 -16.49 -33.34 23.62
CA PRO A 386 -15.90 -33.96 24.80
C PRO A 386 -14.46 -34.39 24.50
N VAL A 387 -13.49 -33.72 25.13
CA VAL A 387 -12.05 -34.00 24.93
C VAL A 387 -11.45 -34.79 26.07
N GLN A 388 -10.39 -35.55 25.76
CA GLN A 388 -9.56 -36.24 26.74
C GLN A 388 -8.27 -35.45 26.99
N ALA A 389 -7.76 -35.51 28.22
CA ALA A 389 -6.48 -34.88 28.56
C ALA A 389 -5.36 -35.46 27.68
N ASP A 390 -4.51 -34.58 27.15
CA ASP A 390 -3.33 -34.89 26.33
C ASP A 390 -3.63 -35.66 25.02
N ALA A 391 -4.89 -35.70 24.58
CA ALA A 391 -5.26 -36.21 23.26
C ALA A 391 -5.23 -35.08 22.22
N THR A 392 -4.76 -35.37 21.01
CA THR A 392 -4.70 -34.39 19.91
C THR A 392 -5.98 -34.39 19.10
N TYR A 393 -6.48 -33.18 18.82
CA TYR A 393 -7.63 -32.90 17.97
C TYR A 393 -7.24 -31.90 16.89
N PHE A 394 -7.77 -32.06 15.69
CA PHE A 394 -7.59 -31.14 14.58
C PHE A 394 -8.91 -30.46 14.26
N VAL A 395 -8.97 -29.15 14.41
CA VAL A 395 -10.19 -28.34 14.27
C VAL A 395 -10.10 -27.58 12.96
N PHE A 396 -11.01 -27.85 12.05
CA PHE A 396 -11.05 -27.26 10.72
C PHE A 396 -12.11 -26.18 10.67
N VAL A 397 -11.73 -25.02 10.14
CA VAL A 397 -12.62 -23.94 9.72
C VAL A 397 -12.63 -23.93 8.20
N ASP A 398 -13.78 -24.26 7.62
CA ASP A 398 -14.03 -24.38 6.19
C ASP A 398 -15.32 -23.61 5.85
N GLY A 399 -15.84 -23.72 4.62
CA GLY A 399 -17.12 -23.16 4.20
C GLY A 399 -18.01 -24.14 3.44
N PHE A 400 -19.32 -23.86 3.47
CA PHE A 400 -20.38 -24.76 3.00
C PHE A 400 -20.29 -25.18 1.51
N GLY A 401 -19.64 -24.37 0.67
CA GLY A 401 -19.49 -24.65 -0.76
C GLY A 401 -18.23 -24.05 -1.34
N ALA A 402 -17.88 -24.45 -2.58
CA ALA A 402 -16.58 -24.16 -3.21
C ALA A 402 -16.19 -22.67 -3.37
N ASN A 403 -17.08 -21.74 -3.05
CA ASN A 403 -16.81 -20.29 -3.07
C ASN A 403 -17.06 -19.62 -1.70
N SER A 404 -17.35 -20.39 -0.65
CA SER A 404 -17.58 -19.89 0.70
C SER A 404 -16.24 -19.86 1.44
N ALA A 405 -15.46 -18.81 1.21
CA ALA A 405 -14.17 -18.59 1.87
C ALA A 405 -14.00 -17.10 2.17
N GLY A 406 -13.22 -16.77 3.18
CA GLY A 406 -13.09 -15.39 3.64
C GLY A 406 -12.45 -15.27 5.00
N PRO A 407 -12.48 -14.07 5.61
CA PRO A 407 -12.05 -13.88 6.99
C PRO A 407 -12.92 -14.71 7.96
N PHE A 408 -12.27 -15.40 8.90
CA PHE A 408 -12.94 -16.22 9.91
C PHE A 408 -12.49 -15.81 11.33
N THR A 409 -13.37 -16.11 12.29
CA THR A 409 -13.13 -16.02 13.72
C THR A 409 -13.48 -17.37 14.34
N LEU A 410 -12.51 -18.06 14.95
CA LEU A 410 -12.68 -19.31 15.71
C LEU A 410 -12.59 -19.01 17.21
N ASN A 411 -13.70 -19.14 17.92
CA ASN A 411 -13.79 -18.99 19.36
C ASN A 411 -13.63 -20.35 20.02
N VAL A 412 -12.76 -20.44 21.02
CA VAL A 412 -12.46 -21.66 21.75
C VAL A 412 -12.64 -21.41 23.24
N SER A 413 -13.51 -22.19 23.88
CA SER A 413 -13.79 -22.05 25.31
C SER A 413 -14.05 -23.40 25.97
N ARG A 414 -13.88 -23.48 27.30
CA ARG A 414 -14.22 -24.66 28.09
C ARG A 414 -15.72 -24.73 28.36
N GLY A 415 -16.23 -25.95 28.34
CA GLY A 415 -17.64 -26.29 28.55
C GLY A 415 -18.38 -26.53 27.24
N ALA A 416 -19.69 -26.70 27.35
CA ALA A 416 -20.57 -26.82 26.19
C ALA A 416 -20.82 -25.45 25.56
N CYS A 417 -21.01 -25.43 24.24
CA CYS A 417 -21.48 -24.24 23.54
C CYS A 417 -22.87 -23.86 24.06
N GLN A 418 -23.05 -22.58 24.36
CA GLN A 418 -24.28 -22.04 24.97
C GLN A 418 -24.97 -21.05 24.06
#